data_AF-A0A7S4F3Y3-F1
#
_entry.id   AF-A0A7S4F3Y3-F1
#
_cell.length_a   1.000
_cell.length_b   1.000
_cell.length_c   1.000
_cell.angle_alpha   90.00
_cell.angle_beta   90.00
_cell.angle_gamma   90.00
#
_symmetry.space_group_name_H-M   'P 1'
#
loop_
_entity.id
_entity.type
_entity.pdbx_description
1 polymer ?
#
loop_
_entity_poly.entity_id
_entity_poly.type
_entity_poly.pdbx_seq_one_letter_code
_entity_poly.pdbx_strand_id
1 'polypeptide(L)'
;SERTQLLFEWLVEHSAAKRNELSPQALAEVARLEAMSSPELYALETIALGAVAVIGAQSGISRGMTPLACVATGVTICFGGILRDLLCQRPLAFGAQSYALATAAGASVYVGLRQLVVAGYHIPLLVRIALGAGTAISQRVYVWLHMSDAQDTFLSPMANYKPRVAAGRAGGSLRSSA
;
A
#
# COMPACT_ATOMS: atom_id res chain seq x y z
N SER A 1 1.12 10.53 -18.44
CA SER A 1 0.80 9.13 -18.81
C SER A 1 -0.39 9.18 -19.76
N GLU A 2 -0.46 8.35 -20.80
CA GLU A 2 -1.58 8.36 -21.76
C GLU A 2 -2.96 8.20 -21.06
N ARG A 3 -2.99 7.47 -19.93
CA ARG A 3 -4.18 7.32 -19.08
C ARG A 3 -4.63 8.62 -18.41
N THR A 4 -3.72 9.51 -18.02
CA THR A 4 -4.08 10.80 -17.41
C THR A 4 -4.65 11.76 -18.46
N GLN A 5 -4.18 11.68 -19.71
CA GLN A 5 -4.78 12.46 -20.80
C GLN A 5 -6.18 11.97 -21.15
N LEU A 6 -6.40 10.65 -21.24
CA LEU A 6 -7.73 10.08 -21.52
C LEU A 6 -8.72 10.31 -20.37
N LEU A 7 -8.28 10.23 -19.12
CA LEU A 7 -9.12 10.59 -17.96
C LEU A 7 -9.44 12.09 -17.94
N PHE A 8 -8.48 12.94 -18.31
CA PHE A 8 -8.69 14.37 -18.40
C PHE A 8 -9.65 14.73 -19.55
N GLU A 9 -9.50 14.12 -20.73
CA GLU A 9 -10.43 14.28 -21.86
C GLU A 9 -11.83 13.78 -21.51
N TRP A 10 -11.95 12.59 -20.92
CA TRP A 10 -13.24 12.04 -20.47
C TRP A 10 -13.89 12.92 -19.40
N LEU A 11 -13.11 13.44 -18.44
CA LEU A 11 -13.58 14.36 -17.41
C LEU A 11 -14.00 15.71 -17.99
N VAL A 12 -13.26 16.25 -18.96
CA VAL A 12 -13.60 17.50 -19.64
C VAL A 12 -14.87 17.33 -20.48
N GLU A 13 -15.02 16.21 -21.18
CA GLU A 13 -16.19 15.88 -21.99
C GLU A 13 -17.45 15.66 -21.12
N HIS A 14 -17.30 14.98 -19.98
CA HIS A 14 -18.39 14.81 -18.99
C HIS A 14 -18.62 16.07 -18.13
N SER A 15 -17.63 16.96 -18.00
CA SER A 15 -17.74 18.26 -17.33
C SER A 15 -18.46 19.29 -18.20
N ALA A 16 -18.23 19.27 -19.51
CA ALA A 16 -18.93 20.13 -20.46
C ALA A 16 -20.44 19.88 -20.47
N ALA A 17 -20.86 18.61 -20.30
CA ALA A 17 -22.27 18.19 -20.24
C ALA A 17 -22.95 18.46 -18.88
N LYS A 18 -22.19 18.72 -17.80
CA LYS A 18 -22.70 18.82 -16.41
C LYS A 18 -22.18 20.05 -15.64
N ARG A 19 -21.91 21.12 -16.38
CA ARG A 19 -21.19 22.34 -15.96
C ARG A 19 -21.79 23.08 -14.74
N ASN A 20 -23.05 22.84 -14.37
CA ASN A 20 -23.71 23.51 -13.24
C ASN A 20 -23.64 22.77 -11.89
N GLU A 21 -23.10 21.54 -11.82
CA GLU A 21 -23.14 20.72 -10.59
C GLU A 21 -21.76 20.29 -10.04
N LEU A 22 -20.67 20.51 -10.77
CA LEU A 22 -19.33 20.10 -10.31
C LEU A 22 -18.69 21.20 -9.46
N SER A 23 -18.76 21.05 -8.13
CA SER A 23 -18.10 21.96 -7.20
C SER A 23 -16.57 21.92 -7.41
N PRO A 24 -15.85 23.04 -7.26
CA PRO A 24 -14.37 23.08 -7.32
C PRO A 24 -13.70 22.08 -6.38
N GLN A 25 -14.41 21.67 -5.32
CA GLN A 25 -13.96 20.69 -4.34
C GLN A 25 -13.91 19.28 -4.92
N ALA A 26 -14.89 18.89 -5.76
CA ALA A 26 -14.90 17.57 -6.40
C ALA A 26 -13.74 17.40 -7.39
N LEU A 27 -13.37 18.45 -8.13
CA LEU A 27 -12.21 18.44 -9.02
C LEU A 27 -10.88 18.39 -8.25
N ALA A 28 -10.77 19.15 -7.16
CA ALA A 28 -9.61 19.10 -6.28
C ALA A 28 -9.47 17.72 -5.60
N GLU A 29 -10.57 17.06 -5.30
CA GLU A 29 -10.60 15.73 -4.71
C GLU A 29 -10.16 14.65 -5.70
N VAL A 30 -10.63 14.69 -6.95
CA VAL A 30 -10.17 13.78 -8.02
C VAL A 30 -8.67 13.97 -8.30
N ALA A 31 -8.20 15.21 -8.41
CA ALA A 31 -6.77 15.50 -8.61
C ALA A 31 -5.90 15.01 -7.43
N ARG A 32 -6.40 15.13 -6.19
CA ARG A 32 -5.73 14.60 -5.00
C ARG A 32 -5.66 13.08 -5.01
N LEU A 33 -6.73 12.40 -5.46
CA LEU A 33 -6.79 10.95 -5.54
C LEU A 33 -5.85 10.40 -6.62
N GLU A 34 -5.73 11.08 -7.77
CA GLU A 34 -4.74 10.71 -8.80
C GLU A 34 -3.30 10.91 -8.31
N ALA A 35 -2.99 12.04 -7.68
CA ALA A 35 -1.65 12.29 -7.13
C ALA A 35 -1.25 11.23 -6.08
N MET A 36 -2.20 10.81 -5.25
CA MET A 36 -2.02 9.76 -4.24
C MET A 36 -1.90 8.35 -4.80
N SER A 37 -2.23 8.12 -6.07
CA SER A 37 -2.15 6.81 -6.72
C SER A 37 -0.97 6.67 -7.68
N SER A 38 -0.02 7.62 -7.64
CA SER A 38 1.15 7.61 -8.51
C SER A 38 2.06 6.39 -8.26
N PRO A 39 2.63 5.79 -9.33
CA PRO A 39 3.54 4.64 -9.20
C PRO A 39 4.82 5.00 -8.43
N GLU A 40 5.22 6.27 -8.50
CA GLU A 40 6.36 6.83 -7.76
C GLU A 40 6.14 6.76 -6.24
N LEU A 41 4.96 7.19 -5.77
CA LEU A 41 4.62 7.13 -4.36
C LEU A 41 4.61 5.68 -3.85
N TYR A 42 4.11 4.75 -4.66
CA TYR A 42 4.12 3.32 -4.34
C TYR A 42 5.55 2.75 -4.21
N ALA A 43 6.44 3.11 -5.14
CA ALA A 43 7.83 2.70 -5.11
C ALA A 43 8.55 3.24 -3.87
N LEU A 44 8.38 4.53 -3.58
CA LEU A 44 8.94 5.18 -2.39
C LEU A 44 8.44 4.53 -1.10
N GLU A 45 7.14 4.25 -1.02
CA GLU A 45 6.57 3.59 0.15
C GLU A 45 7.09 2.15 0.31
N THR A 46 7.25 1.42 -0.79
CA THR A 46 7.77 0.05 -0.77
C THR A 46 9.20 0.01 -0.25
N ILE A 47 10.06 0.93 -0.71
CA ILE A 47 11.44 1.07 -0.24
C ILE A 47 11.46 1.44 1.24
N ALA A 48 10.66 2.44 1.63
CA ALA A 48 10.55 2.85 3.03
C ALA A 48 10.10 1.70 3.93
N LEU A 49 9.10 0.92 3.50
CA LEU A 49 8.57 -0.20 4.25
C LEU A 49 9.63 -1.30 4.48
N GLY A 50 10.43 -1.61 3.46
CA GLY A 50 11.54 -2.57 3.59
C GLY A 50 12.60 -2.12 4.59
N ALA A 51 12.96 -0.84 4.58
CA ALA A 51 13.92 -0.28 5.52
C ALA A 51 13.40 -0.30 6.97
N VAL A 52 12.16 0.16 7.20
CA VAL A 52 11.60 0.21 8.56
C VAL A 52 11.39 -1.18 9.16
N ALA A 53 11.08 -2.20 8.34
CA ALA A 53 10.96 -3.59 8.81
C ALA A 53 12.25 -4.07 9.50
N VAL A 54 13.39 -3.81 8.86
CA VAL A 54 14.71 -4.16 9.40
C VAL A 54 15.06 -3.32 10.62
N ILE A 55 14.80 -2.01 10.59
CA ILE A 55 15.04 -1.11 11.72
C ILE A 55 14.25 -1.54 12.95
N GLY A 56 12.97 -1.92 12.78
CA GLY A 56 12.13 -2.42 13.86
C GLY A 56 12.68 -3.70 14.47
N ALA A 57 13.07 -4.67 13.64
CA ALA A 57 13.68 -5.91 14.10
C ALA A 57 15.03 -5.68 14.79
N GLN A 58 15.86 -4.77 14.27
CA GLN A 58 17.13 -4.38 14.89
C GLN A 58 16.92 -3.70 16.25
N SER A 59 15.87 -2.89 16.40
CA SER A 59 15.50 -2.28 17.68
C SER A 59 15.19 -3.35 18.73
N GLY A 60 14.40 -4.37 18.38
CA GLY A 60 14.15 -5.51 19.28
C GLY A 60 15.43 -6.25 19.68
N ILE A 61 16.33 -6.50 18.72
CA ILE A 61 17.63 -7.15 18.97
C ILE A 61 18.50 -6.30 19.91
N SER A 62 18.53 -4.97 19.72
CA SER A 62 19.31 -4.06 20.56
C SER A 62 18.85 -4.06 22.03
N ARG A 63 17.59 -4.42 22.26
CA ARG A 63 16.98 -4.55 23.58
C ARG A 63 17.13 -5.94 24.19
N GLY A 64 17.84 -6.85 23.52
CA GLY A 64 18.04 -8.23 23.99
C GLY A 64 16.77 -9.08 23.97
N MET A 65 15.78 -8.73 23.13
CA MET A 65 14.52 -9.46 23.05
C MET A 65 14.68 -10.84 22.38
N THR A 66 13.74 -11.75 22.61
CA THR A 66 13.71 -13.05 21.95
C THR A 66 13.54 -12.89 20.43
N PRO A 67 13.97 -13.87 19.61
CA PRO A 67 13.90 -13.76 18.15
C PRO A 67 12.48 -13.49 17.64
N LEU A 68 11.49 -14.18 18.22
CA LEU A 68 10.08 -13.99 17.88
C LEU A 68 9.59 -12.57 18.22
N ALA A 69 10.00 -12.04 19.38
CA ALA A 69 9.66 -10.68 19.79
C ALA A 69 10.33 -9.63 18.88
N CYS A 70 11.54 -9.89 18.38
CA CYS A 70 12.19 -9.02 17.40
C CYS A 70 11.41 -8.94 16.08
N VAL A 71 10.89 -10.08 15.59
CA VAL A 71 10.00 -10.08 14.41
C VAL A 71 8.74 -9.28 14.69
N ALA A 72 8.11 -9.50 15.86
CA ALA A 72 6.92 -8.75 16.25
C ALA A 72 7.17 -7.23 16.29
N THR A 73 8.32 -6.79 16.80
CA THR A 73 8.69 -5.36 16.77
C THR A 73 8.83 -4.81 15.34
N GLY A 74 9.39 -5.61 14.42
CA GLY A 74 9.44 -5.28 13.00
C GLY A 74 8.05 -5.13 12.37
N VAL A 75 7.12 -6.03 12.70
CA VAL A 75 5.73 -5.96 12.23
C VAL A 75 5.03 -4.74 12.79
N THR A 76 5.15 -4.46 14.10
CA THR A 76 4.45 -3.33 14.74
C THR A 76 4.82 -1.97 14.14
N ILE A 77 6.01 -1.83 13.54
CA ILE A 77 6.42 -0.57 12.92
C ILE A 77 5.56 -0.20 11.70
N CYS A 78 4.94 -1.20 11.05
CA CYS A 78 4.03 -0.95 9.93
C CYS A 78 2.74 -0.23 10.36
N PHE A 79 2.44 -0.20 11.66
CA PHE A 79 1.30 0.52 12.21
C PHE A 79 1.34 2.01 11.87
N GLY A 80 2.53 2.61 11.70
CA GLY A 80 2.65 4.00 11.23
C GLY A 80 2.07 4.21 9.83
N GLY A 81 2.27 3.25 8.92
CA GLY A 81 1.67 3.28 7.58
C GLY A 81 0.15 3.11 7.61
N ILE A 82 -0.34 2.25 8.50
CA ILE A 82 -1.78 2.04 8.73
C ILE A 82 -2.41 3.32 9.30
N LEU A 83 -1.76 3.98 10.26
CA LEU A 83 -2.25 5.20 10.87
C LEU A 83 -2.31 6.35 9.86
N ARG A 84 -1.30 6.49 8.99
CA ARG A 84 -1.33 7.44 7.86
C ARG A 84 -2.53 7.17 6.96
N ASP A 85 -2.79 5.91 6.63
CA ASP A 85 -3.90 5.53 5.76
C ASP A 85 -5.26 5.78 6.46
N LEU A 86 -5.34 5.65 7.79
CA LEU A 86 -6.54 5.99 8.60
C LEU A 86 -6.80 7.50 8.58
N LEU A 87 -5.76 8.31 8.82
CA LEU A 87 -5.87 9.78 8.82
C LEU A 87 -6.21 10.33 7.42
N CYS A 88 -5.71 9.69 6.36
CA CYS A 88 -5.99 10.04 4.98
C CYS A 88 -7.30 9.41 4.44
N GLN A 89 -8.14 8.81 5.29
CA GLN A 89 -9.43 8.19 4.93
C GLN A 89 -9.32 7.15 3.79
N ARG A 90 -8.20 6.42 3.72
CA ARG A 90 -8.01 5.33 2.76
C ARG A 90 -8.69 4.05 3.27
N PRO A 91 -9.16 3.15 2.39
CA PRO A 91 -9.73 1.87 2.81
C PRO A 91 -8.69 1.00 3.52
N LEU A 92 -8.75 0.96 4.86
CA LEU A 92 -7.75 0.38 5.75
C LEU A 92 -7.60 -1.14 5.67
N ALA A 93 -8.70 -1.84 5.40
CA ALA A 93 -8.78 -3.28 5.59
C ALA A 93 -7.74 -4.05 4.76
N PHE A 94 -7.44 -3.59 3.54
CA PHE A 94 -6.58 -4.30 2.60
C PHE A 94 -5.12 -3.82 2.61
N GLY A 95 -4.86 -2.52 2.82
CA GLY A 95 -3.49 -1.99 2.91
C GLY A 95 -2.72 -2.48 4.15
N ALA A 96 -3.41 -2.55 5.29
CA ALA A 96 -2.81 -2.96 6.56
C ALA A 96 -2.25 -4.38 6.53
N GLN A 97 -2.92 -5.29 5.83
CA GLN A 97 -2.54 -6.70 5.73
C GLN A 97 -1.31 -6.89 4.83
N SER A 98 -1.28 -6.17 3.70
CA SER A 98 -0.11 -6.14 2.81
C SER A 98 1.14 -5.62 3.54
N TYR A 99 1.00 -4.53 4.30
CA TYR A 99 2.11 -3.98 5.07
C TYR A 99 2.60 -4.95 6.15
N ALA A 100 1.67 -5.57 6.90
CA ALA A 100 2.02 -6.51 7.95
C ALA A 100 2.76 -7.74 7.41
N LEU A 101 2.34 -8.28 6.26
CA LEU A 101 3.01 -9.44 5.64
C LEU A 101 4.40 -9.08 5.12
N ALA A 102 4.54 -7.93 4.45
CA ALA A 102 5.82 -7.47 3.92
C ALA A 102 6.83 -7.22 5.06
N THR A 103 6.41 -6.54 6.13
CA THR A 103 7.29 -6.30 7.27
C THR A 103 7.57 -7.58 8.06
N ALA A 104 6.61 -8.49 8.20
CA ALA A 104 6.82 -9.79 8.82
C ALA A 104 7.85 -10.63 8.06
N ALA A 105 7.74 -10.71 6.73
CA ALA A 105 8.67 -11.46 5.89
C ALA A 105 10.09 -10.87 5.97
N GLY A 106 10.23 -9.55 5.83
CA GLY A 106 11.53 -8.87 5.91
C GLY A 106 12.19 -8.99 7.28
N ALA A 107 11.43 -8.76 8.35
CA ALA A 107 11.91 -8.89 9.72
C ALA A 107 12.30 -10.35 10.05
N SER A 108 11.52 -11.33 9.59
CA SER A 108 11.82 -12.76 9.80
C SER A 108 13.13 -13.17 9.14
N VAL A 109 13.37 -12.72 7.89
CA VAL A 109 14.63 -12.99 7.19
C VAL A 109 15.82 -12.34 7.90
N TYR A 110 15.69 -11.07 8.30
CA TYR A 110 16.74 -10.38 9.03
C TYR A 110 17.09 -11.07 10.37
N VAL A 111 16.07 -11.41 11.15
CA VAL A 111 16.23 -12.10 12.45
C VAL A 111 16.77 -13.52 12.25
N GLY A 112 16.30 -14.26 11.25
CA GLY A 112 16.79 -15.60 10.92
C GLY A 112 18.27 -15.59 10.54
N LEU A 113 18.70 -14.66 9.68
CA LEU A 113 20.11 -14.48 9.36
C LEU A 113 20.93 -14.05 10.59
N ARG A 114 20.35 -13.28 11.51
CA ARG A 114 21.00 -12.99 12.79
C ARG A 114 21.19 -14.24 13.65
N GLN A 115 20.23 -15.17 13.67
CA GLN A 115 20.39 -16.43 14.40
C GLN A 115 21.51 -17.29 13.81
N LEU A 116 21.67 -17.33 12.49
CA LEU A 116 22.81 -18.00 11.86
C LEU A 116 24.15 -17.39 12.28
N VAL A 117 24.22 -16.06 12.43
CA VAL A 117 25.42 -15.41 12.96
C VAL A 117 25.73 -15.85 14.39
N VAL A 118 24.70 -15.95 15.23
CA VAL A 118 24.85 -16.45 16.60
C VAL A 118 25.29 -17.93 16.62
N ALA A 119 24.88 -18.73 15.63
CA ALA A 119 25.28 -20.12 15.46
C ALA A 119 26.71 -20.31 14.89
N GLY A 120 27.44 -19.23 14.60
CA GLY A 120 28.85 -19.28 14.15
C GLY A 120 29.08 -18.97 12.67
N TYR A 121 28.04 -18.61 11.90
CA TYR A 121 28.22 -18.20 10.50
C TYR A 121 28.63 -16.72 10.40
N HIS A 122 29.64 -16.40 9.59
CA HIS A 122 30.05 -15.01 9.37
C HIS A 122 29.22 -14.33 8.29
N ILE A 123 28.03 -13.82 8.66
CA ILE A 123 27.18 -13.03 7.77
C ILE A 123 27.31 -11.54 8.13
N PRO A 124 27.87 -10.69 7.25
CA PRO A 124 28.05 -9.28 7.54
C PRO A 124 26.70 -8.57 7.72
N LEU A 125 26.70 -7.46 8.46
CA LEU A 125 25.49 -6.68 8.74
C LEU A 125 24.79 -6.21 7.46
N LEU A 126 25.57 -5.73 6.48
CA LEU A 126 25.05 -5.22 5.22
C LEU A 126 24.23 -6.29 4.47
N VAL A 127 24.71 -7.53 4.42
CA VAL A 127 24.00 -8.64 3.76
C VAL A 127 22.68 -8.95 4.46
N ARG A 128 22.66 -8.93 5.80
CA ARG A 128 21.41 -9.14 6.56
C ARG A 128 20.38 -8.06 6.28
N ILE A 129 20.81 -6.81 6.25
CA ILE A 129 19.94 -5.66 5.93
C ILE A 129 19.44 -5.77 4.49
N ALA A 130 20.32 -6.02 3.53
CA ALA A 130 19.99 -6.12 2.11
C ALA A 130 19.00 -7.27 1.85
N LEU A 131 19.22 -8.44 2.45
CA LEU A 131 18.31 -9.59 2.30
C LEU A 131 16.97 -9.35 3.01
N GLY A 132 16.96 -8.79 4.22
CA GLY A 132 15.72 -8.51 4.95
C GLY A 132 14.86 -7.40 4.31
N ALA A 133 15.47 -6.27 3.92
CA ALA A 133 14.76 -5.21 3.23
C ALA A 133 14.38 -5.63 1.80
N GLY A 134 15.29 -6.35 1.13
CA GLY A 134 15.08 -6.86 -0.22
C GLY A 134 13.92 -7.83 -0.30
N THR A 135 13.71 -8.71 0.68
CA THR A 135 12.56 -9.64 0.67
C THR A 135 11.23 -8.92 0.84
N ALA A 136 11.15 -7.94 1.74
CA ALA A 136 9.96 -7.10 1.90
C ALA A 136 9.63 -6.32 0.61
N ILE A 137 10.64 -5.72 -0.02
CA ILE A 137 10.50 -5.00 -1.29
C ILE A 137 10.10 -5.95 -2.41
N SER A 138 10.76 -7.10 -2.52
CA SER A 138 10.51 -8.11 -3.55
C SER A 138 9.10 -8.65 -3.46
N GLN A 139 8.58 -8.87 -2.25
CA GLN A 139 7.19 -9.28 -2.07
C GLN A 139 6.23 -8.23 -2.64
N ARG A 140 6.44 -6.94 -2.33
CA ARG A 140 5.57 -5.86 -2.81
C ARG A 140 5.70 -5.65 -4.32
N VAL A 141 6.91 -5.71 -4.87
CA VAL A 141 7.16 -5.61 -6.32
C VAL A 141 6.55 -6.81 -7.06
N TYR A 142 6.73 -8.02 -6.55
CA TYR A 142 6.14 -9.23 -7.12
C TYR A 142 4.61 -9.13 -7.17
N VAL A 143 4.00 -8.68 -6.08
CA VAL A 143 2.55 -8.46 -5.99
C VAL A 143 2.11 -7.37 -6.99
N TRP A 144 2.88 -6.29 -7.14
CA TRP A 144 2.59 -5.24 -8.12
C TRP A 144 2.65 -5.73 -9.56
N LEU A 145 3.65 -6.54 -9.91
CA LEU A 145 3.82 -7.09 -11.26
C LEU A 145 2.75 -8.12 -11.64
N HIS A 146 2.28 -8.93 -10.68
CA HIS A 146 1.22 -9.92 -10.91
C HIS A 146 -0.19 -9.34 -10.78
N MET A 147 -0.31 -8.01 -10.62
CA MET A 147 -1.57 -7.31 -10.39
C MET A 147 -2.34 -6.96 -11.67
N SER A 148 -1.92 -7.47 -12.82
CA SER A 148 -2.52 -7.19 -14.14
C SER A 148 -3.96 -7.71 -14.30
N ASP A 149 -4.41 -8.64 -13.45
CA ASP A 149 -5.67 -9.37 -13.66
C ASP A 149 -6.59 -9.43 -12.42
N ALA A 150 -6.16 -8.92 -11.25
CA ALA A 150 -6.87 -9.16 -9.98
C ALA A 150 -7.20 -7.87 -9.21
N GLN A 151 -8.41 -7.33 -9.46
CA GLN A 151 -9.05 -6.32 -8.59
C GLN A 151 -9.36 -6.85 -7.18
N ASP A 152 -9.17 -8.15 -6.92
CA ASP A 152 -9.56 -8.81 -5.67
C ASP A 152 -8.39 -9.25 -4.77
N THR A 153 -7.13 -8.93 -5.13
CA THR A 153 -5.99 -9.44 -4.36
C THR A 153 -5.76 -8.64 -3.08
N PHE A 154 -6.07 -9.30 -1.97
CA PHE A 154 -5.80 -8.96 -0.56
C PHE A 154 -4.47 -8.24 -0.27
N LEU A 155 -3.42 -8.51 -1.06
CA LEU A 155 -2.07 -7.96 -0.88
C LEU A 155 -1.85 -6.60 -1.55
N SER A 156 -2.84 -6.04 -2.24
CA SER A 156 -2.71 -4.74 -2.88
C SER A 156 -2.94 -3.59 -1.91
N PRO A 157 -2.00 -2.63 -1.82
CA PRO A 157 -2.22 -1.40 -1.06
C PRO A 157 -3.33 -0.50 -1.62
N MET A 158 -3.74 -0.68 -2.89
CA MET A 158 -4.69 0.22 -3.58
C MET A 158 -5.70 -0.46 -4.52
N ALA A 159 -5.81 -1.80 -4.58
CA ALA A 159 -6.63 -2.50 -5.59
C ALA A 159 -8.14 -2.19 -5.55
N ASN A 160 -8.66 -1.52 -4.51
CA ASN A 160 -10.10 -1.29 -4.37
C ASN A 160 -10.48 0.15 -3.99
N TYR A 161 -9.81 1.16 -4.56
CA TYR A 161 -10.42 2.50 -4.61
C TYR A 161 -11.28 2.64 -5.88
N LYS A 162 -12.53 2.14 -5.80
CA LYS A 162 -13.60 2.56 -6.69
C LYS A 162 -14.38 3.66 -5.97
N PRO A 163 -14.29 4.95 -6.37
CA PRO A 163 -15.05 6.00 -5.71
C PRO A 163 -16.55 5.66 -5.80
N ARG A 164 -17.20 5.58 -4.64
CA ARG A 164 -18.60 5.15 -4.51
C ARG A 164 -19.52 6.30 -4.91
N VAL A 165 -19.52 6.67 -6.20
CA VAL A 165 -20.33 7.75 -6.76
C VAL A 165 -21.28 7.23 -7.83
N ALA A 166 -21.97 6.12 -7.58
CA ALA A 166 -23.03 5.63 -8.47
C ALA A 166 -24.00 4.62 -7.81
N ALA A 167 -24.22 4.68 -6.49
CA ALA A 167 -25.22 3.81 -5.82
C ALA A 167 -26.45 4.60 -5.33
N GLY A 168 -26.78 5.69 -6.01
CA GLY A 168 -27.89 6.57 -5.63
C GLY A 168 -28.55 7.22 -6.84
N ARG A 169 -29.06 6.42 -7.80
CA ARG A 169 -30.17 6.75 -8.72
C ARG A 169 -30.25 5.70 -9.84
N ALA A 170 -30.90 4.59 -9.56
CA ALA A 170 -31.51 3.75 -10.60
C ALA A 170 -32.66 2.97 -9.96
N GLY A 171 -33.85 3.59 -9.95
CA GLY A 171 -35.05 3.01 -9.35
C GLY A 171 -36.17 4.03 -9.19
N GLY A 172 -36.30 4.95 -10.14
CA GLY A 172 -37.35 5.96 -10.14
C GLY A 172 -37.90 6.14 -11.54
N SER A 173 -39.15 5.70 -11.72
CA SER A 173 -40.10 6.07 -12.77
C SER A 173 -39.96 5.43 -14.15
N LEU A 174 -40.87 4.50 -14.46
CA LEU A 174 -41.69 4.60 -15.67
C LEU A 174 -43.14 4.24 -15.34
N ARG A 175 -44.00 5.29 -15.36
CA ARG A 175 -45.44 5.17 -15.61
C ARG A 175 -45.66 4.92 -17.11
N SER A 176 -46.54 3.99 -17.43
CA SER A 176 -47.44 3.98 -18.60
C SER A 176 -48.48 2.90 -18.31
N SER A 177 -49.73 3.19 -17.92
CA SER A 177 -50.84 3.55 -18.81
C SER A 177 -50.93 2.63 -20.03
N ALA A 178 -51.63 1.51 -19.86
CA ALA A 178 -52.65 0.96 -20.74
C ALA A 178 -53.48 -0.05 -19.93
#